data_AF-A0A7J2S687-F1
#
_entry.id   AF-A0A7J2S687-F1
#
_cell.length_a   1.000
_cell.length_b   1.000
_cell.length_c   1.000
_cell.angle_alpha   90.00
_cell.angle_beta   90.00
_cell.angle_gamma   90.00
#
_symmetry.space_group_name_H-M   'P 1'
#
loop_
_entity.id
_entity.type
_entity.pdbx_description
1 polymer ?
#
loop_
_entity_poly.entity_id
_entity_poly.type
_entity_poly.pdbx_seq_one_letter_code
_entity_poly.pdbx_strand_id
1 'polypeptide(L)'
;STVSGIYNFSNPIGSTNLTWYIVDGLNESTYYFVVHAIDAYGNEDDNMVEMNISFNIPPFANFAFMPTYPTTIDIVTFIDLSIDIDGYIVNWTWNFGDGNISYQQNPSHQYANVGRYNVSLTVRDNDGATGNIIKQIIVVSIDYILITYKNRNELKDCNISTNFSFKAYASAFNSTYGFIGFINANWSILNYGTNATINATQGKSILFNSGWNDRTAILYAEYNEFNDTVVFTINLSLFSFILYKGWNLITLPCKNSYNASSLFNDIEGCSIILSWNASLQDFMLYAPGSPYDFAIEDGHGYFVGMNHDSIFSLVDSPIQSVNVTLYIGWNMLGWFKENETTASSLYNAIENCSIILSWNASLQNFELYVPGTPDFVIKQGDGFLVAVGEQSIWHGEG
;
A
#
# COMPACT_ATOMS: atom_id res chain seq x y z
N SER A 1 0.03 -4.01 -45.61
CA SER A 1 1.03 -3.94 -46.70
C SER A 1 0.68 -5.03 -47.68
N THR A 2 0.45 -4.69 -48.94
CA THR A 2 0.28 -5.66 -50.03
C THR A 2 1.58 -6.45 -50.17
N VAL A 3 1.62 -7.67 -49.64
CA VAL A 3 2.72 -8.61 -49.91
C VAL A 3 2.51 -9.12 -51.33
N SER A 4 3.10 -8.42 -52.30
CA SER A 4 3.25 -8.92 -53.66
C SER A 4 4.40 -9.94 -53.69
N GLY A 5 4.07 -11.21 -53.46
CA GLY A 5 4.95 -12.33 -53.74
C GLY A 5 4.72 -12.85 -55.16
N ILE A 6 5.76 -12.91 -55.98
CA ILE A 6 5.71 -13.60 -57.27
C ILE A 6 5.86 -15.10 -56.96
N TYR A 7 4.75 -15.83 -56.94
CA TYR A 7 4.77 -17.29 -56.89
C TYR A 7 4.78 -17.82 -58.33
N ASN A 8 5.95 -18.28 -58.78
CA ASN A 8 6.08 -18.99 -60.05
C ASN A 8 5.53 -20.41 -59.90
N PHE A 9 4.27 -20.63 -60.29
CA PHE A 9 3.80 -21.99 -60.56
C PHE A 9 4.32 -22.41 -61.94
N SER A 10 5.19 -23.42 -61.96
CA SER A 10 5.59 -24.06 -63.21
C SER A 10 4.38 -24.78 -63.78
N ASN A 11 3.81 -24.26 -64.88
CA ASN A 11 2.74 -24.90 -65.63
C ASN A 11 3.24 -26.27 -66.16
N PRO A 12 2.78 -27.42 -65.62
CA PRO A 12 3.30 -28.70 -66.06
C PRO A 12 2.57 -29.22 -67.30
N ILE A 13 1.41 -28.65 -67.68
CA ILE A 13 0.54 -29.26 -68.70
C ILE A 13 -0.26 -28.17 -69.41
N GLY A 14 0.15 -27.79 -70.61
CA GLY A 14 -0.69 -27.37 -71.76
C GLY A 14 -1.91 -26.44 -71.59
N SER A 15 -2.12 -25.81 -70.44
CA SER A 15 -3.28 -24.97 -70.16
C SER A 15 -3.04 -23.56 -70.71
N THR A 16 -4.01 -23.07 -71.48
CA THR A 16 -3.87 -21.80 -72.21
C THR A 16 -4.33 -20.59 -71.41
N ASN A 17 -5.08 -20.75 -70.31
CA ASN A 17 -5.49 -19.67 -69.42
C ASN A 17 -5.59 -20.16 -67.96
N LEU A 18 -4.79 -19.60 -67.07
CA LEU A 18 -4.93 -19.74 -65.61
C LEU A 18 -5.33 -18.39 -65.05
N THR A 19 -6.44 -18.33 -64.31
CA THR A 19 -6.88 -17.14 -63.59
C THR A 19 -6.93 -17.46 -62.09
N TRP A 20 -6.53 -16.50 -61.27
CA TRP A 20 -6.61 -16.59 -59.81
C TRP A 20 -7.27 -15.33 -59.28
N TYR A 21 -8.03 -15.48 -58.19
CA TYR A 21 -8.62 -14.38 -57.45
C TYR A 21 -8.63 -14.72 -55.95
N ILE A 22 -8.55 -13.68 -55.11
CA ILE A 22 -8.62 -13.83 -53.66
C ILE A 22 -10.09 -13.79 -53.27
N VAL A 23 -10.52 -14.75 -52.45
CA VAL A 23 -11.81 -14.70 -51.77
C VAL A 23 -11.54 -14.35 -50.31
N ASP A 24 -11.98 -13.18 -49.86
CA ASP A 24 -11.92 -12.83 -48.44
C ASP A 24 -12.81 -13.81 -47.65
N GLY A 25 -12.20 -14.56 -46.74
CA GLY A 25 -12.90 -15.47 -45.85
C GLY A 25 -13.73 -14.70 -44.82
N LEU A 26 -14.81 -15.32 -44.32
CA LEU A 26 -15.77 -14.73 -43.38
C LEU A 26 -15.17 -14.33 -42.01
N ASN A 27 -13.89 -14.65 -41.74
CA ASN A 27 -13.18 -14.42 -40.48
C ASN A 27 -11.76 -13.88 -40.82
N GLU A 28 -11.26 -12.90 -40.05
CA GLU A 28 -10.06 -12.07 -40.35
C GLU A 28 -8.70 -12.82 -40.50
N SER A 29 -8.65 -14.15 -40.42
CA SER A 29 -7.42 -14.96 -40.37
C SER A 29 -7.33 -16.11 -41.39
N THR A 30 -8.36 -16.36 -42.21
CA THR A 30 -8.34 -17.44 -43.20
C THR A 30 -8.59 -16.90 -44.61
N TYR A 31 -7.62 -17.11 -45.51
CA TYR A 31 -7.70 -16.74 -46.92
C TYR A 31 -7.80 -17.99 -47.79
N TYR A 32 -8.66 -17.93 -48.81
CA TYR A 32 -8.80 -18.98 -49.80
C TYR A 32 -8.24 -18.51 -51.14
N PHE A 33 -7.32 -19.31 -51.69
CA PHE A 33 -6.84 -19.14 -53.06
C PHE A 33 -7.55 -20.16 -53.94
N VAL A 34 -8.35 -19.67 -54.88
CA VAL A 34 -9.00 -20.51 -55.89
C VAL A 34 -8.18 -20.44 -57.19
N VAL A 35 -7.75 -21.60 -57.67
CA VAL A 35 -7.12 -21.77 -58.97
C VAL A 35 -8.18 -22.34 -59.91
N HIS A 36 -8.59 -21.52 -60.88
CA HIS A 36 -9.50 -21.95 -61.94
C HIS A 36 -8.68 -22.32 -63.18
N ALA A 37 -8.83 -23.56 -63.64
CA ALA A 37 -8.14 -24.09 -64.80
C ALA A 37 -9.13 -24.41 -65.91
N ILE A 38 -8.85 -23.91 -67.12
CA ILE A 38 -9.62 -24.26 -68.32
C ILE A 38 -8.68 -24.93 -69.32
N ASP A 39 -9.05 -26.12 -69.79
CA ASP A 39 -8.29 -26.82 -70.82
C ASP A 39 -8.58 -26.28 -72.24
N ALA A 40 -7.82 -26.76 -73.24
CA ALA A 40 -7.97 -26.33 -74.64
C ALA A 40 -9.31 -26.73 -75.28
N TYR A 41 -10.10 -27.57 -74.62
CA TYR A 41 -11.42 -28.02 -75.05
C TYR A 41 -12.56 -27.31 -74.29
N GLY A 42 -12.23 -26.42 -73.36
CA GLY A 42 -13.20 -25.67 -72.55
C GLY A 42 -13.70 -26.41 -71.31
N ASN A 43 -13.04 -27.49 -70.87
CA ASN A 43 -13.34 -28.12 -69.59
C ASN A 43 -12.75 -27.28 -68.45
N GLU A 44 -13.54 -27.05 -67.42
CA GLU A 44 -13.19 -26.23 -66.26
C GLU A 44 -12.97 -27.11 -65.01
N ASP A 45 -11.97 -26.77 -64.20
CA ASP A 45 -11.73 -27.37 -62.89
C ASP A 45 -11.25 -26.31 -61.89
N ASP A 46 -11.69 -26.43 -60.64
CA ASP A 46 -11.35 -25.52 -59.55
C ASP A 46 -10.61 -26.28 -58.46
N ASN A 47 -9.47 -25.74 -58.04
CA ASN A 47 -8.79 -26.21 -56.85
C ASN A 47 -8.67 -25.08 -55.83
N MET A 48 -8.92 -25.39 -54.56
CA MET A 48 -8.92 -24.43 -53.47
C MET A 48 -7.78 -24.74 -52.51
N VAL A 49 -6.94 -23.75 -52.24
CA VAL A 49 -5.89 -23.82 -51.22
C VAL A 49 -6.28 -22.90 -50.07
N GLU A 50 -6.38 -23.47 -48.88
CA GLU A 50 -6.57 -22.73 -47.63
C GLU A 50 -5.22 -22.22 -47.11
N MET A 51 -5.17 -20.92 -46.78
CA MET A 51 -4.04 -20.31 -46.08
C MET A 51 -4.54 -19.69 -44.79
N ASN A 52 -4.04 -20.20 -43.66
CA ASN A 52 -4.28 -19.62 -42.35
C ASN A 52 -3.14 -18.65 -42.01
N ILE A 53 -3.49 -17.40 -41.73
CA ILE A 53 -2.56 -16.37 -41.26
C ILE A 53 -2.88 -16.11 -39.79
N SER A 54 -2.05 -16.60 -38.88
CA SER A 54 -2.08 -16.22 -37.47
C SER A 54 -1.23 -14.97 -37.26
N PHE A 55 -1.83 -13.91 -36.73
CA PHE A 55 -1.10 -12.73 -36.27
C PHE A 55 -0.64 -12.95 -34.83
N ASN A 56 0.64 -12.70 -34.55
CA ASN A 56 1.16 -12.70 -33.18
C ASN A 56 0.51 -11.56 -32.37
N ILE A 57 -0.13 -11.91 -31.25
CA ILE A 57 -0.70 -10.97 -30.29
C ILE A 57 0.32 -10.73 -29.17
N PRO A 58 0.74 -9.48 -28.90
CA PRO A 58 1.70 -9.22 -27.83
C PRO A 58 1.20 -9.69 -26.45
N PRO A 59 2.08 -10.20 -25.58
CA PRO A 59 1.71 -10.68 -24.25
C PRO A 59 1.24 -9.53 -23.36
N PHE A 60 0.32 -9.83 -22.45
CA PHE A 60 -0.12 -8.92 -21.40
C PHE A 60 0.79 -9.05 -20.17
N ALA A 61 1.60 -8.03 -19.92
CA ALA A 61 2.52 -8.00 -18.78
C ALA A 61 1.78 -7.65 -17.47
N ASN A 62 1.99 -8.44 -16.41
CA ASN A 62 1.49 -8.12 -15.07
C ASN A 62 2.37 -8.75 -13.99
N PHE A 63 2.36 -8.19 -12.79
CA PHE A 63 3.06 -8.76 -11.64
C PHE A 63 2.48 -8.36 -10.29
N ALA A 64 2.79 -9.12 -9.25
CA ALA A 64 2.61 -8.75 -7.85
C ALA A 64 3.97 -8.67 -7.13
N PHE A 65 4.00 -8.04 -5.97
CA PHE A 65 5.18 -7.99 -5.11
C PHE A 65 4.77 -8.11 -3.63
N MET A 66 5.69 -8.61 -2.80
CA MET A 66 5.51 -8.70 -1.36
C MET A 66 6.84 -8.42 -0.63
N PRO A 67 6.80 -7.80 0.56
CA PRO A 67 5.62 -7.25 1.24
C PRO A 67 5.04 -6.01 0.53
N THR A 68 3.78 -5.67 0.81
CA THR A 68 3.10 -4.50 0.21
C THR A 68 3.77 -3.17 0.56
N TYR A 69 4.43 -3.12 1.74
CA TYR A 69 5.15 -1.95 2.25
C TYR A 69 6.57 -2.35 2.66
N PRO A 70 7.49 -2.54 1.70
CA PRO A 70 8.83 -3.02 1.99
C PRO A 70 9.70 -1.96 2.68
N THR A 71 10.53 -2.40 3.61
CA THR A 71 11.54 -1.57 4.25
C THR A 71 12.92 -1.76 3.60
N THR A 72 13.89 -0.92 3.97
CA THR A 72 15.29 -1.07 3.52
C THR A 72 15.98 -2.37 3.93
N ILE A 73 15.42 -3.13 4.90
CA ILE A 73 15.96 -4.44 5.30
C ILE A 73 15.16 -5.61 4.72
N ASP A 74 13.99 -5.36 4.12
CA ASP A 74 13.18 -6.42 3.56
C ASP A 74 13.73 -6.90 2.21
N ILE A 75 13.57 -8.19 1.96
CA ILE A 75 13.77 -8.78 0.64
C ILE A 75 12.41 -8.79 -0.05
N VAL A 76 12.23 -7.93 -1.06
CA VAL A 76 11.01 -7.84 -1.85
C VAL A 76 10.99 -8.97 -2.86
N THR A 77 9.97 -9.82 -2.82
CA THR A 77 9.75 -10.89 -3.79
C THR A 77 8.77 -10.44 -4.87
N PHE A 78 9.13 -10.61 -6.13
CA PHE A 78 8.30 -10.28 -7.28
C PHE A 78 7.75 -11.55 -7.91
N ILE A 79 6.46 -11.52 -8.26
CA ILE A 79 5.74 -12.66 -8.82
C ILE A 79 5.16 -12.25 -10.17
N ASP A 80 5.60 -12.91 -11.24
CA ASP A 80 5.06 -12.74 -12.58
C ASP A 80 3.62 -13.25 -12.68
N LEU A 81 2.74 -12.42 -13.27
CA LEU A 81 1.34 -12.72 -13.55
C LEU A 81 1.02 -12.48 -15.03
N SER A 82 2.05 -12.40 -15.87
CA SER A 82 1.90 -12.11 -17.29
C SER A 82 1.28 -13.28 -18.03
N ILE A 83 0.49 -12.98 -19.06
CA ILE A 83 -0.17 -13.98 -19.90
C ILE A 83 0.07 -13.69 -21.36
N ASP A 84 0.06 -14.75 -22.16
CA ASP A 84 0.08 -14.68 -23.60
C ASP A 84 -1.06 -15.57 -24.13
N ILE A 85 -1.87 -15.06 -25.05
CA ILE A 85 -3.15 -15.69 -25.41
C ILE A 85 -3.02 -16.66 -26.59
N ASP A 86 -2.04 -16.42 -27.46
CA ASP A 86 -1.73 -17.21 -28.64
C ASP A 86 -0.34 -17.88 -28.55
N GLY A 87 0.41 -17.65 -27.46
CA GLY A 87 1.75 -18.20 -27.26
C GLY A 87 2.14 -18.42 -25.80
N TYR A 88 3.45 -18.35 -25.56
CA TYR A 88 4.06 -18.40 -24.23
C TYR A 88 5.25 -17.45 -24.11
N ILE A 89 5.48 -16.97 -22.89
CA ILE A 89 6.55 -16.02 -22.58
C ILE A 89 7.90 -16.73 -22.50
N VAL A 90 8.91 -16.19 -23.18
CA VAL A 90 10.28 -16.73 -23.25
C VAL A 90 11.33 -15.85 -22.56
N ASN A 91 10.98 -14.61 -22.20
CA ASN A 91 11.89 -13.70 -21.51
C ASN A 91 11.17 -12.74 -20.56
N TRP A 92 11.79 -12.47 -19.42
CA TRP A 92 11.41 -11.45 -18.45
C TRP A 92 12.59 -10.50 -18.28
N THR A 93 12.32 -9.20 -18.33
CA THR A 93 13.31 -8.16 -18.03
C THR A 93 12.69 -7.22 -16.99
N TRP A 94 13.24 -7.29 -15.79
CA TRP A 94 12.87 -6.45 -14.66
C TRP A 94 13.83 -5.28 -14.55
N ASN A 95 13.30 -4.09 -14.29
CA ASN A 95 14.06 -2.95 -13.79
C ASN A 95 13.43 -2.49 -12.48
N PHE A 96 14.20 -2.51 -11.39
CA PHE A 96 13.68 -2.21 -10.06
C PHE A 96 13.55 -0.71 -9.77
N GLY A 97 13.95 0.16 -10.70
CA GLY A 97 13.86 1.62 -10.57
C GLY A 97 15.00 2.25 -9.75
N ASP A 98 15.91 1.46 -9.20
CA ASP A 98 17.09 1.89 -8.43
C ASP A 98 18.41 1.73 -9.21
N GLY A 99 18.32 1.35 -10.49
CA GLY A 99 19.45 1.04 -11.36
C GLY A 99 19.77 -0.45 -11.48
N ASN A 100 19.16 -1.31 -10.66
CA ASN A 100 19.33 -2.77 -10.75
C ASN A 100 18.28 -3.40 -11.68
N ILE A 101 18.66 -4.52 -12.30
CA ILE A 101 17.84 -5.30 -13.23
C ILE A 101 17.87 -6.79 -12.91
N SER A 102 16.87 -7.55 -13.36
CA SER A 102 16.86 -9.01 -13.30
C SER A 102 16.23 -9.64 -14.55
N TYR A 103 16.66 -10.86 -14.86
CA TYR A 103 16.11 -11.68 -15.95
C TYR A 103 15.38 -12.94 -15.47
N GLN A 104 15.24 -13.10 -14.15
CA GLN A 104 14.47 -14.19 -13.56
C GLN A 104 12.97 -13.93 -13.75
N GLN A 105 12.18 -14.99 -13.89
CA GLN A 105 10.72 -14.86 -13.94
C GLN A 105 10.16 -14.26 -12.64
N ASN A 106 10.58 -14.80 -11.49
CA ASN A 106 10.16 -14.36 -10.16
C ASN A 106 11.38 -13.93 -9.33
N PRO A 107 11.92 -12.72 -9.52
CA PRO A 107 13.12 -12.28 -8.81
C PRO A 107 12.82 -11.85 -7.37
N SER A 108 13.89 -11.72 -6.59
CA SER A 108 13.86 -10.99 -5.32
C SER A 108 14.85 -9.82 -5.36
N HIS A 109 14.53 -8.72 -4.68
CA HIS A 109 15.34 -7.51 -4.65
C HIS A 109 15.24 -6.82 -3.30
N GLN A 110 16.35 -6.26 -2.82
CA GLN A 110 16.41 -5.46 -1.61
C GLN A 110 16.87 -4.04 -1.97
N TYR A 111 16.12 -3.05 -1.50
CA TYR A 111 16.40 -1.65 -1.76
C TYR A 111 17.29 -1.06 -0.66
N ALA A 112 18.42 -0.48 -1.05
CA ALA A 112 19.39 0.05 -0.10
C ALA A 112 18.94 1.35 0.60
N ASN A 113 18.05 2.12 -0.04
CA ASN A 113 17.60 3.41 0.46
C ASN A 113 16.07 3.48 0.46
N VAL A 114 15.53 4.37 1.29
CA VAL A 114 14.12 4.75 1.23
C VAL A 114 13.83 5.53 -0.05
N GLY A 115 12.62 5.39 -0.59
CA GLY A 115 12.23 6.13 -1.78
C GLY A 115 11.09 5.50 -2.57
N ARG A 116 10.69 6.19 -3.64
CA ARG A 116 9.73 5.69 -4.63
C ARG A 116 10.49 5.11 -5.82
N TYR A 117 10.16 3.88 -6.17
CA TYR A 117 10.82 3.12 -7.23
C TYR A 117 9.78 2.69 -8.26
N ASN A 118 9.96 3.12 -9.51
CA ASN A 118 9.11 2.67 -10.61
C ASN A 118 9.67 1.34 -11.13
N VAL A 119 9.07 0.23 -10.70
CA VAL A 119 9.45 -1.10 -11.15
C VAL A 119 8.79 -1.39 -12.48
N SER A 120 9.57 -1.75 -13.49
CA SER A 120 9.07 -2.18 -14.78
C SER A 120 9.35 -3.65 -15.04
N LEU A 121 8.36 -4.33 -15.61
CA LEU A 121 8.48 -5.68 -16.16
C LEU A 121 8.19 -5.60 -17.66
N THR A 122 9.16 -6.03 -18.47
CA THR A 122 9.00 -6.28 -19.90
C THR A 122 9.07 -7.77 -20.14
N VAL A 123 8.04 -8.32 -20.78
CA VAL A 123 7.99 -9.73 -21.20
C VAL A 123 8.04 -9.85 -22.71
N ARG A 124 8.64 -10.93 -23.22
CA ARG A 124 8.70 -11.25 -24.65
C ARG A 124 8.16 -12.66 -24.91
N ASP A 125 7.31 -12.82 -25.91
CA ASP A 125 6.75 -14.11 -26.33
C ASP A 125 7.67 -14.89 -27.28
N ASN A 126 7.28 -16.13 -27.58
CA ASN A 126 7.98 -17.05 -28.49
C ASN A 126 8.09 -16.55 -29.93
N ASP A 127 7.19 -15.69 -30.38
CA ASP A 127 7.12 -15.13 -31.73
C ASP A 127 7.73 -13.71 -31.81
N GLY A 128 8.26 -13.24 -30.69
CA GLY A 128 9.12 -12.09 -30.53
C GLY A 128 8.44 -10.77 -30.19
N ALA A 129 7.12 -10.73 -29.98
CA ALA A 129 6.44 -9.51 -29.53
C ALA A 129 6.61 -9.32 -28.01
N THR A 130 6.29 -8.11 -27.53
CA THR A 130 6.63 -7.69 -26.17
C THR A 130 5.49 -6.95 -25.49
N GLY A 131 5.30 -7.24 -24.20
CA GLY A 131 4.42 -6.51 -23.29
C GLY A 131 5.22 -5.79 -22.21
N ASN A 132 4.73 -4.66 -21.71
CA ASN A 132 5.36 -3.91 -20.63
C ASN A 132 4.33 -3.42 -19.61
N ILE A 133 4.73 -3.43 -18.33
CA ILE A 133 3.98 -2.82 -17.24
C ILE A 133 4.94 -2.12 -16.27
N ILE A 134 4.48 -1.02 -15.66
CA ILE A 134 5.18 -0.29 -14.63
C ILE A 134 4.28 -0.20 -13.39
N LYS A 135 4.80 -0.59 -12.21
CA LYS A 135 4.17 -0.35 -10.91
C LYS A 135 5.14 0.37 -9.99
N GLN A 136 4.64 1.33 -9.21
CA GLN A 136 5.44 2.03 -8.22
C GLN A 136 5.48 1.22 -6.92
N ILE A 137 6.68 1.05 -6.38
CA ILE A 137 6.93 0.50 -5.05
C ILE A 137 7.52 1.60 -4.19
N ILE A 138 7.16 1.59 -2.91
CA ILE A 138 7.62 2.57 -1.92
C ILE A 138 8.40 1.82 -0.87
N VAL A 139 9.66 2.20 -0.70
CA VAL A 139 10.55 1.62 0.30
C VAL A 139 10.71 2.59 1.44
N VAL A 140 10.55 2.09 2.65
CA VAL A 140 10.52 2.90 3.87
C VAL A 140 11.61 2.49 4.88
N SER A 141 11.93 3.34 5.85
CA SER A 141 12.96 3.05 6.86
C SER A 141 12.38 2.28 8.04
N ILE A 142 13.17 1.41 8.64
CA ILE A 142 12.89 0.94 10.00
C ILE A 142 13.49 1.93 10.99
N ASP A 143 12.69 2.44 11.90
CA ASP A 143 13.20 3.14 13.08
C ASP A 143 13.07 2.19 14.28
N TYR A 144 14.17 1.55 14.66
CA TYR A 144 14.30 0.96 16.00
C TYR A 144 15.44 1.61 16.76
N ILE A 145 15.13 2.05 17.97
CA ILE A 145 16.10 2.52 18.95
C ILE A 145 16.52 1.30 19.78
N LEU A 146 17.70 0.76 19.51
CA LEU A 146 18.30 -0.31 20.33
C LEU A 146 19.11 0.31 21.47
N ILE A 147 18.58 0.29 22.70
CA ILE A 147 19.33 0.71 23.90
C ILE A 147 19.79 -0.54 24.65
N THR A 148 21.07 -0.87 24.54
CA THR A 148 21.70 -1.95 25.31
C THR A 148 22.52 -1.35 26.46
N TYR A 149 22.17 -1.66 27.70
CA TYR A 149 23.00 -1.37 28.87
C TYR A 149 23.62 -2.66 29.42
N LYS A 150 24.94 -2.67 29.61
CA LYS A 150 25.67 -3.72 30.33
C LYS A 150 26.25 -3.12 31.59
N ASN A 151 25.79 -3.55 32.76
CA ASN A 151 26.43 -3.17 34.01
C ASN A 151 27.68 -4.03 34.24
N ARG A 152 28.80 -3.39 34.57
CA ARG A 152 29.95 -4.08 35.17
C ARG A 152 30.11 -3.50 36.58
N ASN A 153 29.70 -4.30 37.57
CA ASN A 153 30.11 -4.32 38.99
C ASN A 153 29.00 -4.01 40.04
N GLU A 154 28.71 -5.08 40.79
CA GLU A 154 28.48 -5.16 42.25
C GLU A 154 27.22 -4.52 42.86
N LEU A 155 26.16 -5.34 42.93
CA LEU A 155 25.04 -5.21 43.87
C LEU A 155 25.44 -5.69 45.27
N LYS A 156 25.79 -4.76 46.15
CA LYS A 156 25.60 -4.93 47.60
C LYS A 156 25.45 -3.56 48.25
N ASP A 157 24.23 -3.28 48.69
CA ASP A 157 23.80 -2.09 49.43
C ASP A 157 24.17 -0.73 48.79
N CYS A 158 23.42 -0.29 47.77
CA CYS A 158 23.47 1.14 47.42
C CYS A 158 22.23 1.63 46.66
N ASN A 159 21.72 2.79 47.09
CA ASN A 159 21.00 3.74 46.24
C ASN A 159 21.80 3.91 44.93
N ILE A 160 21.27 3.40 43.81
CA ILE A 160 21.85 3.66 42.49
C ILE A 160 21.22 4.95 41.98
N SER A 161 21.90 6.07 42.24
CA SER A 161 21.68 7.33 41.54
C SER A 161 22.54 7.32 40.28
N THR A 162 21.94 7.02 39.13
CA THR A 162 22.60 7.25 37.83
C THR A 162 21.76 8.21 37.02
N ASN A 163 22.33 9.37 36.73
CA ASN A 163 21.75 10.33 35.79
C ASN A 163 21.81 9.74 34.39
N PHE A 164 20.66 9.45 33.79
CA PHE A 164 20.58 9.18 32.37
C PHE A 164 20.67 10.50 31.61
N SER A 165 21.57 10.58 30.64
CA SER A 165 21.56 11.62 29.62
C SER A 165 21.24 10.94 28.28
N PHE A 166 20.06 11.23 27.76
CA PHE A 166 19.60 10.67 26.49
C PHE A 166 20.04 11.58 25.34
N LYS A 167 20.56 10.99 24.27
CA LYS A 167 20.67 11.61 22.95
C LYS A 167 19.72 10.85 22.03
N ALA A 168 18.49 11.32 21.90
CA ALA A 168 17.56 10.81 20.90
C ALA A 168 17.87 11.52 19.57
N TYR A 169 18.08 10.74 18.52
CA TYR A 169 18.12 11.25 17.15
C TYR A 169 16.74 11.02 16.56
N ALA A 170 15.95 12.08 16.39
CA ALA A 170 14.78 12.06 15.52
C ALA A 170 15.25 12.54 14.14
N SER A 171 15.19 11.68 13.13
CA SER A 171 15.45 12.08 11.74
C SER A 171 14.18 12.65 11.13
N ALA A 172 13.98 13.96 11.26
CA ALA A 172 13.12 14.70 10.35
C ALA A 172 13.93 15.05 9.09
N PHE A 173 13.37 14.80 7.91
CA PHE A 173 13.93 15.27 6.65
C PHE A 173 14.07 16.80 6.67
N ASN A 174 15.30 17.28 6.39
CA ASN A 174 15.71 18.64 6.03
C ASN A 174 15.03 19.85 6.71
N SER A 175 15.67 20.38 7.76
CA SER A 175 15.88 21.84 7.81
C SER A 175 17.09 22.23 8.68
N THR A 176 17.77 23.29 8.23
CA THR A 176 19.12 23.74 8.58
C THR A 176 19.25 24.44 9.94
N TYR A 177 18.49 24.03 10.96
CA TYR A 177 18.57 24.63 12.30
C TYR A 177 18.72 23.58 13.37
N GLY A 178 19.98 23.24 13.67
CA GLY A 178 20.32 22.58 14.92
C GLY A 178 20.05 23.52 16.09
N PHE A 179 19.23 23.09 17.03
CA PHE A 179 19.25 23.58 18.41
C PHE A 179 18.90 22.44 19.36
N ILE A 180 19.87 22.06 20.19
CA ILE A 180 19.69 21.23 21.37
C ILE A 180 19.13 22.17 22.45
N GLY A 181 17.85 22.05 22.76
CA GLY A 181 17.18 22.82 23.81
C GLY A 181 16.86 21.95 25.02
N PHE A 182 17.56 22.17 26.13
CA PHE A 182 17.17 21.68 27.45
C PHE A 182 15.82 22.30 27.85
N ILE A 183 14.87 21.51 28.36
CA ILE A 183 13.71 22.04 29.07
C ILE A 183 13.52 21.29 30.39
N ASN A 184 13.67 22.05 31.47
CA ASN A 184 13.23 21.74 32.82
C ASN A 184 11.72 21.46 32.82
N ALA A 185 11.30 20.29 33.30
CA ALA A 185 9.95 20.12 33.83
C ALA A 185 10.03 20.19 35.36
N ASN A 186 9.29 21.13 35.95
CA ASN A 186 9.07 21.21 37.38
C ASN A 186 8.24 20.00 37.82
N TRP A 187 8.89 19.04 38.47
CA TRP A 187 8.22 17.99 39.24
C TRP A 187 7.94 18.56 40.64
N SER A 188 6.79 18.23 41.24
CA SER A 188 6.57 18.48 42.66
C SER A 188 7.44 17.55 43.48
N ILE A 189 8.67 17.99 43.67
CA ILE A 189 9.62 17.47 44.62
C ILE A 189 9.10 17.82 46.01
N LEU A 190 8.54 16.85 46.74
CA LEU A 190 8.61 16.89 48.21
C LEU A 190 10.01 16.39 48.59
N ASN A 191 10.99 17.30 48.57
CA ASN A 191 12.25 17.10 49.27
C ASN A 191 12.45 18.21 50.27
N TYR A 192 12.55 17.81 51.53
CA TYR A 192 13.72 18.21 52.29
C TYR A 192 14.90 17.36 51.77
N GLY A 193 15.72 17.88 50.83
CA GLY A 193 16.99 17.26 50.39
C GLY A 193 17.00 16.42 49.08
N THR A 194 17.52 17.02 48.00
CA THR A 194 18.37 16.47 46.90
C THR A 194 18.21 15.07 46.27
N ASN A 195 17.16 14.26 46.43
CA ASN A 195 17.02 13.01 45.64
C ASN A 195 15.58 12.76 45.15
N ALA A 196 15.39 12.46 43.86
CA ALA A 196 14.14 11.91 43.33
C ALA A 196 14.38 10.44 42.93
N THR A 197 13.70 9.53 43.63
CA THR A 197 13.82 8.07 43.44
C THR A 197 12.78 7.60 42.42
N ILE A 198 13.20 6.92 41.35
CA ILE A 198 12.28 6.22 40.43
C ILE A 198 12.14 4.78 40.93
N ASN A 199 11.08 4.49 41.70
CA ASN A 199 10.70 3.12 42.02
C ASN A 199 9.83 2.56 40.90
N ALA A 200 10.46 1.91 39.92
CA ALA A 200 9.75 1.05 38.96
C ALA A 200 9.48 -0.30 39.64
N THR A 201 8.35 -0.43 40.33
CA THR A 201 7.68 -1.73 40.43
C THR A 201 7.13 -2.08 39.05
N GLN A 202 7.19 -3.37 38.65
CA GLN A 202 6.62 -3.93 37.42
C GLN A 202 5.39 -3.14 36.92
N GLY A 203 5.42 -2.71 35.64
CA GLY A 203 4.27 -2.12 34.97
C GLY A 203 4.07 -0.60 35.15
N LYS A 204 5.14 0.20 35.28
CA LYS A 204 5.04 1.67 35.24
C LYS A 204 5.63 2.28 33.96
N SER A 205 4.86 3.19 33.35
CA SER A 205 5.18 3.97 32.17
C SER A 205 6.03 5.21 32.49
N ILE A 206 6.92 5.58 31.55
CA ILE A 206 7.67 6.84 31.56
C ILE A 206 7.05 7.74 30.47
N LEU A 207 6.69 8.98 30.81
CA LEU A 207 6.24 9.98 29.84
C LEU A 207 7.45 10.65 29.19
N PHE A 208 7.55 10.59 27.87
CA PHE A 208 8.36 11.54 27.10
C PHE A 208 7.44 12.64 26.59
N ASN A 209 7.78 13.89 26.87
CA ASN A 209 7.14 15.03 26.26
C ASN A 209 8.17 15.67 25.32
N SER A 210 8.14 15.30 24.04
CA SER A 210 8.80 16.09 23.01
C SER A 210 7.95 17.32 22.77
N GLY A 211 8.45 18.50 23.10
CA GLY A 211 7.70 19.77 23.06
C GLY A 211 7.17 20.24 21.70
N TRP A 212 7.07 19.35 20.72
CA TRP A 212 6.32 19.49 19.48
C TRP A 212 5.57 18.17 19.27
N ASN A 213 4.29 18.18 19.63
CA ASN A 213 3.34 17.07 19.68
C ASN A 213 3.64 16.11 20.85
N ASP A 214 2.75 16.13 21.85
CA ASP A 214 2.75 15.23 23.02
C ASP A 214 2.65 13.75 22.57
N ARG A 215 3.75 13.14 22.13
CA ARG A 215 3.82 11.72 21.74
C ARG A 215 4.28 10.88 22.93
N THR A 216 3.36 10.13 23.53
CA THR A 216 3.65 9.17 24.60
C THR A 216 4.15 7.84 24.06
N ALA A 217 5.47 7.62 24.09
CA ALA A 217 6.05 6.29 23.91
C ALA A 217 6.02 5.51 25.23
N ILE A 218 5.40 4.32 25.26
CA ILE A 218 5.42 3.42 26.42
C ILE A 218 6.69 2.58 26.37
N LEU A 219 7.57 2.76 27.36
CA LEU A 219 8.74 1.92 27.57
C LEU A 219 8.39 0.66 28.34
N TYR A 220 8.72 -0.50 27.80
CA TYR A 220 8.71 -1.77 28.52
C TYR A 220 10.11 -2.04 29.04
N ALA A 221 10.24 -2.24 30.37
CA ALA A 221 11.50 -2.60 30.99
C ALA A 221 11.46 -4.06 31.44
N GLU A 222 12.30 -4.90 30.84
CA GLU A 222 12.49 -6.29 31.27
C GLU A 222 13.87 -6.46 31.89
N TYR A 223 13.91 -6.97 33.11
CA TYR A 223 15.16 -7.29 33.78
C TYR A 223 15.58 -8.72 33.42
N ASN A 224 16.76 -8.86 32.82
CA ASN A 224 17.36 -10.17 32.57
C ASN A 224 18.34 -10.51 33.70
N GLU A 225 17.90 -11.41 34.58
CA GLU A 225 18.65 -11.84 35.77
C GLU A 225 19.98 -12.53 35.43
N PHE A 226 20.11 -13.15 34.25
CA PHE A 226 21.31 -13.91 33.87
C PHE A 226 22.49 -13.02 33.47
N ASN A 227 22.22 -11.79 33.03
CA ASN A 227 23.22 -10.88 32.48
C ASN A 227 23.18 -9.48 33.11
N ASP A 228 22.36 -9.29 34.16
CA ASP A 228 22.21 -8.04 34.90
C ASP A 228 21.97 -6.83 33.97
N THR A 229 21.12 -7.07 32.96
CA THR A 229 20.75 -6.07 31.96
C THR A 229 19.27 -5.76 32.07
N VAL A 230 18.92 -4.49 32.19
CA VAL A 230 17.55 -4.02 31.95
C VAL A 230 17.44 -3.71 30.46
N VAL A 231 16.57 -4.42 29.77
CA VAL A 231 16.24 -4.16 28.37
C VAL A 231 15.03 -3.24 28.35
N PHE A 232 15.19 -2.09 27.68
CA PHE A 232 14.08 -1.20 27.38
C PHE A 232 13.64 -1.46 25.95
N THR A 233 12.42 -1.96 25.78
CA THR A 233 11.82 -2.19 24.47
C THR A 233 10.78 -1.10 24.21
N ILE A 234 10.92 -0.40 23.09
CA ILE A 234 9.87 0.47 22.57
C ILE A 234 9.30 -0.25 21.35
N ASN A 235 8.04 -0.70 21.45
CA ASN A 235 7.33 -1.34 20.35
C ASN A 235 6.71 -0.25 19.47
N LEU A 236 7.47 0.23 18.49
CA LEU A 236 6.96 1.13 17.45
C LEU A 236 6.81 0.33 16.15
N SER A 237 5.73 0.60 15.43
CA SER A 237 5.52 0.08 14.09
C SER A 237 5.54 1.26 13.12
N LEU A 238 6.14 1.06 11.95
CA LEU A 238 6.02 2.01 10.86
C LEU A 238 4.78 1.66 10.03
N PHE A 239 3.92 2.64 9.83
CA PHE A 239 2.79 2.60 8.93
C PHE A 239 3.02 3.57 7.79
N SER A 240 2.65 3.21 6.57
CA SER A 240 2.81 4.08 5.41
C SER A 240 1.65 3.90 4.45
N PHE A 241 1.13 5.04 3.99
CA PHE A 241 -0.06 5.11 3.13
C PHE A 241 0.25 5.92 1.89
N ILE A 242 -0.25 5.45 0.75
CA ILE A 242 -0.28 6.25 -0.47
C ILE A 242 -1.54 7.10 -0.41
N LEU A 243 -1.34 8.41 -0.46
CA LEU A 243 -2.43 9.37 -0.58
C LEU A 243 -2.46 9.87 -2.01
N TYR A 244 -3.55 9.62 -2.72
CA TYR A 244 -3.74 10.05 -4.09
C TYR A 244 -4.26 11.48 -4.13
N LYS A 245 -3.94 12.22 -5.19
CA LYS A 245 -4.54 13.51 -5.48
C LYS A 245 -6.07 13.40 -5.49
N GLY A 246 -6.73 14.36 -4.86
CA GLY A 246 -8.17 14.32 -4.62
C GLY A 246 -8.48 13.81 -3.22
N TRP A 247 -9.58 13.10 -3.05
CA TRP A 247 -10.00 12.62 -1.75
C TRP A 247 -9.39 11.26 -1.43
N ASN A 248 -9.04 11.07 -0.17
CA ASN A 248 -8.66 9.80 0.43
C ASN A 248 -9.48 9.63 1.70
N LEU A 249 -9.91 8.41 2.00
CA LEU A 249 -10.57 8.09 3.26
C LEU A 249 -9.63 7.20 4.06
N ILE A 250 -9.07 7.74 5.13
CA ILE A 250 -7.98 7.11 5.89
C ILE A 250 -8.36 6.93 7.36
N THR A 251 -7.61 6.10 8.05
CA THR A 251 -7.54 6.06 9.51
C THR A 251 -6.09 6.00 9.96
N LEU A 252 -5.84 6.27 11.24
CA LEU A 252 -4.51 6.14 11.85
C LEU A 252 -4.46 4.83 12.65
N PRO A 253 -3.66 3.83 12.26
CA PRO A 253 -3.62 2.53 12.93
C PRO A 253 -2.77 2.50 14.22
N CYS A 254 -2.44 3.67 14.77
CA CYS A 254 -1.60 3.80 15.94
C CYS A 254 -2.22 4.74 16.97
N LYS A 255 -1.98 4.48 18.25
CA LYS A 255 -2.43 5.36 19.31
C LYS A 255 -1.72 6.69 19.15
N ASN A 256 -2.49 7.77 19.08
CA ASN A 256 -1.91 9.10 18.93
C ASN A 256 -2.74 10.16 19.63
N SER A 257 -2.22 11.38 19.67
CA SER A 257 -2.89 12.56 20.22
C SER A 257 -2.97 13.65 19.16
N TYR A 258 -3.17 13.25 17.89
CA TYR A 258 -3.30 14.19 16.80
C TYR A 258 -4.57 15.02 16.98
N ASN A 259 -4.45 16.31 16.67
CA ASN A 259 -5.57 17.13 16.24
C ASN A 259 -5.51 17.28 14.71
N ALA A 260 -6.61 17.71 14.09
CA ALA A 260 -6.67 17.86 12.65
C ALA A 260 -5.60 18.82 12.14
N SER A 261 -5.23 19.85 12.91
CA SER A 261 -4.14 20.77 12.55
C SER A 261 -2.75 20.12 12.51
N SER A 262 -2.39 19.29 13.48
CA SER A 262 -1.11 18.57 13.47
C SER A 262 -1.08 17.52 12.37
N LEU A 263 -2.18 16.77 12.15
CA LEU A 263 -2.25 15.80 11.07
C LEU A 263 -2.15 16.48 9.70
N PHE A 264 -2.81 17.63 9.53
CA PHE A 264 -2.72 18.44 8.32
C PHE A 264 -1.28 18.86 8.00
N ASN A 265 -0.52 19.30 9.02
CA ASN A 265 0.86 19.74 8.84
C ASN A 265 1.82 18.57 8.58
N ASP A 266 1.52 17.38 9.11
CA ASP A 266 2.33 16.18 8.91
C ASP A 266 2.07 15.52 7.53
N ILE A 267 0.93 15.78 6.90
CA ILE A 267 0.60 15.27 5.56
C ILE A 267 1.01 16.29 4.48
N GLU A 268 2.12 16.03 3.79
CA GLU A 268 2.55 16.84 2.65
C GLU A 268 1.50 16.86 1.54
N GLY A 269 1.06 18.05 1.13
CA GLY A 269 0.07 18.23 0.07
C GLY A 269 -1.38 18.18 0.52
N CYS A 270 -1.63 18.00 1.84
CA CYS A 270 -2.96 18.09 2.41
C CYS A 270 -3.56 19.48 2.21
N SER A 271 -4.80 19.55 1.76
CA SER A 271 -5.55 20.80 1.57
C SER A 271 -6.71 20.95 2.54
N ILE A 272 -7.24 19.84 3.05
CA ILE A 272 -8.40 19.81 3.93
C ILE A 272 -8.51 18.44 4.63
N ILE A 273 -9.01 18.44 5.86
CA ILE A 273 -9.37 17.23 6.60
C ILE A 273 -10.83 17.34 7.02
N LEU A 274 -11.63 16.30 6.77
CA LEU A 274 -13.01 16.19 7.21
C LEU A 274 -13.17 15.02 8.18
N SER A 275 -13.95 15.25 9.23
CA SER A 275 -14.38 14.23 10.19
C SER A 275 -15.89 14.17 10.20
N TRP A 276 -16.46 12.98 10.06
CA TRP A 276 -17.90 12.79 10.13
C TRP A 276 -18.35 12.80 11.59
N ASN A 277 -19.28 13.68 11.94
CA ASN A 277 -19.93 13.66 13.24
C ASN A 277 -21.24 12.87 13.14
N ALA A 278 -21.20 11.61 13.52
CA ALA A 278 -22.35 10.71 13.43
C ALA A 278 -23.55 11.14 14.28
N SER A 279 -23.31 11.83 15.41
CA SER A 279 -24.41 12.33 16.25
C SER A 279 -25.18 13.50 15.60
N LEU A 280 -24.48 14.33 14.81
CA LEU A 280 -25.05 15.46 14.09
C LEU A 280 -25.43 15.13 12.64
N GLN A 281 -24.99 13.98 12.13
CA GLN A 281 -25.09 13.57 10.72
C GLN A 281 -24.52 14.65 9.77
N ASP A 282 -23.37 15.22 10.14
CA ASP A 282 -22.72 16.30 9.38
C ASP A 282 -21.19 16.21 9.48
N PHE A 283 -20.48 16.85 8.55
CA PHE A 283 -19.02 16.90 8.55
C PHE A 283 -18.48 18.09 9.34
N MET A 284 -17.52 17.79 10.21
CA MET A 284 -16.56 18.76 10.73
C MET A 284 -15.41 18.92 9.75
N LEU A 285 -14.89 20.13 9.63
CA LEU A 285 -13.88 20.49 8.65
C LEU A 285 -12.71 21.22 9.30
N TYR A 286 -11.50 20.82 8.93
CA TYR A 286 -10.29 21.55 9.21
C TYR A 286 -9.57 21.89 7.90
N ALA A 287 -9.20 23.17 7.76
CA ALA A 287 -8.31 23.68 6.73
C ALA A 287 -7.51 24.85 7.34
N PRO A 288 -6.38 25.27 6.73
CA PRO A 288 -5.58 26.37 7.24
C PRO A 288 -6.42 27.64 7.49
N GLY A 289 -6.37 28.16 8.72
CA GLY A 289 -7.16 29.31 9.14
C GLY A 289 -8.58 29.00 9.61
N SER A 290 -8.98 27.72 9.66
CA SER A 290 -10.24 27.31 10.29
C SER A 290 -10.28 27.77 11.75
N PRO A 291 -11.41 28.34 12.22
CA PRO A 291 -11.56 28.73 13.63
C PRO A 291 -11.72 27.52 14.57
N TYR A 292 -11.96 26.33 14.01
CA TYR A 292 -12.19 25.10 14.76
C TYR A 292 -11.17 24.04 14.37
N ASP A 293 -10.67 23.35 15.38
CA ASP A 293 -9.80 22.19 15.29
C ASP A 293 -10.45 21.05 16.09
N PHE A 294 -10.22 19.81 15.68
CA PHE A 294 -10.84 18.64 16.31
C PHE A 294 -9.79 17.54 16.53
N ALA A 295 -10.03 16.69 17.53
CA ALA A 295 -9.17 15.55 17.82
C ALA A 295 -9.32 14.48 16.74
N ILE A 296 -8.20 13.84 16.41
CA ILE A 296 -8.18 12.59 15.64
C ILE A 296 -8.31 11.46 16.67
N GLU A 297 -9.41 10.74 16.60
CA GLU A 297 -9.82 9.72 17.54
C GLU A 297 -9.50 8.34 16.99
N ASP A 298 -9.02 7.47 17.88
CA ASP A 298 -8.79 6.07 17.59
C ASP A 298 -10.07 5.41 17.03
N GLY A 299 -9.91 4.55 16.02
CA GLY A 299 -11.03 3.80 15.42
C GLY A 299 -11.92 4.57 14.45
N HIS A 300 -11.69 5.86 14.25
CA HIS A 300 -12.47 6.69 13.33
C HIS A 300 -11.77 6.85 11.97
N GLY A 301 -12.58 7.01 10.93
CA GLY A 301 -12.12 7.38 9.59
C GLY A 301 -12.09 8.90 9.40
N TYR A 302 -11.28 9.37 8.45
CA TYR A 302 -11.08 10.78 8.11
C TYR A 302 -10.93 10.95 6.61
N PHE A 303 -11.68 11.89 6.03
CA PHE A 303 -11.42 12.28 4.64
C PHE A 303 -10.29 13.30 4.60
N VAL A 304 -9.29 13.04 3.77
CA VAL A 304 -8.17 13.94 3.53
C VAL A 304 -8.14 14.33 2.06
N GLY A 305 -8.23 15.62 1.80
CA GLY A 305 -8.09 16.19 0.47
C GLY A 305 -6.62 16.48 0.17
N MET A 306 -6.15 16.04 -1.00
CA MET A 306 -4.76 16.12 -1.40
C MET A 306 -4.61 16.89 -2.72
N ASN A 307 -3.63 17.79 -2.77
CA ASN A 307 -3.31 18.57 -3.97
C ASN A 307 -2.47 17.79 -4.99
N HIS A 308 -1.69 16.82 -4.53
CA HIS A 308 -0.88 15.91 -5.33
C HIS A 308 -0.72 14.58 -4.59
N ASP A 309 -0.28 13.55 -5.31
CA ASP A 309 0.01 12.26 -4.71
C ASP A 309 1.15 12.40 -3.69
N SER A 310 0.97 11.84 -2.50
CA SER A 310 1.92 11.92 -1.39
C SER A 310 2.02 10.58 -0.67
N ILE A 311 3.08 10.41 0.11
CA ILE A 311 3.21 9.28 1.03
C ILE A 311 3.15 9.86 2.42
N PHE A 312 2.22 9.36 3.21
CA PHE A 312 2.15 9.68 4.62
C PHE A 312 2.71 8.50 5.41
N SER A 313 3.62 8.77 6.34
CA SER A 313 4.31 7.75 7.13
C SER A 313 4.26 8.11 8.61
N LEU A 314 4.01 7.09 9.44
CA LEU A 314 3.74 7.24 10.86
C LEU A 314 4.48 6.16 11.64
N VAL A 315 5.25 6.58 12.65
CA VAL A 315 5.96 5.68 13.56
C VAL A 315 5.35 5.85 14.94
N ASP A 316 4.55 4.88 15.38
CA ASP A 316 3.98 4.89 16.72
C ASP A 316 3.53 3.49 17.18
N SER A 317 3.02 3.41 18.41
CA SER A 317 2.48 2.20 19.00
C SER A 317 1.15 1.82 18.33
N PRO A 318 1.01 0.60 17.77
CA PRO A 318 -0.23 0.15 17.15
C PRO A 318 -1.42 0.21 18.11
N ILE A 319 -2.59 0.58 17.58
CA ILE A 319 -3.85 0.42 18.30
C ILE A 319 -4.10 -1.07 18.51
N GLN A 320 -4.29 -1.47 19.76
CA GLN A 320 -4.52 -2.87 20.14
C GLN A 320 -6.01 -3.22 20.29
N SER A 321 -6.84 -2.21 20.55
CA SER A 321 -8.30 -2.33 20.68
C SER A 321 -8.91 -0.95 20.87
N VAL A 322 -10.11 -0.73 20.32
CA VAL A 322 -10.88 0.49 20.53
C VAL A 322 -12.38 0.17 20.49
N ASN A 323 -13.16 0.88 21.29
CA ASN A 323 -14.62 0.81 21.25
C ASN A 323 -15.16 2.08 20.61
N VAL A 324 -15.92 1.95 19.53
CA VAL A 324 -16.55 3.07 18.84
C VAL A 324 -18.06 3.01 19.03
N THR A 325 -18.65 4.12 19.48
CA THR A 325 -20.12 4.22 19.59
C THR A 325 -20.71 4.49 18.20
N LEU A 326 -21.62 3.65 17.75
CA LEU A 326 -22.31 3.80 16.48
C LEU A 326 -23.68 4.43 16.70
N TYR A 327 -23.94 5.55 16.04
CA TYR A 327 -25.22 6.24 16.04
C TYR A 327 -26.10 5.75 14.90
N ILE A 328 -27.42 5.81 15.08
CA ILE A 328 -28.38 5.47 14.02
C ILE A 328 -28.09 6.31 12.77
N GLY A 329 -28.01 5.67 11.61
CA GLY A 329 -27.59 6.29 10.37
C GLY A 329 -26.12 6.04 10.08
N TRP A 330 -25.46 7.02 9.44
CA TRP A 330 -24.07 6.87 8.99
C TRP A 330 -23.07 7.08 10.13
N ASN A 331 -22.05 6.24 10.13
CA ASN A 331 -20.86 6.34 10.98
C ASN A 331 -19.63 6.17 10.10
N MET A 332 -18.51 6.77 10.49
CA MET A 332 -17.25 6.69 9.77
C MET A 332 -16.20 6.04 10.65
N LEU A 333 -15.72 4.88 10.23
CA LEU A 333 -14.86 4.00 11.00
C LEU A 333 -13.53 3.80 10.28
N GLY A 334 -12.56 3.30 11.03
CA GLY A 334 -11.23 2.95 10.53
C GLY A 334 -10.90 1.47 10.72
N TRP A 335 -10.16 0.89 9.78
CA TRP A 335 -9.55 -0.42 9.92
C TRP A 335 -8.07 -0.29 10.28
N PHE A 336 -7.68 -0.75 11.47
CA PHE A 336 -6.32 -0.58 11.99
C PHE A 336 -5.50 -1.88 12.07
N LYS A 337 -6.11 -3.03 11.80
CA LYS A 337 -5.42 -4.33 11.82
C LYS A 337 -4.57 -4.53 10.59
N GLU A 338 -3.42 -5.18 10.77
CA GLU A 338 -2.50 -5.55 9.68
C GLU A 338 -3.13 -6.52 8.69
N ASN A 339 -3.87 -7.51 9.19
CA ASN A 339 -4.63 -8.42 8.34
C ASN A 339 -5.80 -7.70 7.69
N GLU A 340 -5.89 -7.83 6.36
CA GLU A 340 -7.01 -7.33 5.58
C GLU A 340 -8.32 -8.05 5.99
N THR A 341 -9.45 -7.36 5.84
CA THR A 341 -10.79 -7.92 6.00
C THR A 341 -11.62 -7.65 4.75
N THR A 342 -12.85 -8.17 4.70
CA THR A 342 -13.79 -7.89 3.62
C THR A 342 -14.98 -7.09 4.12
N ALA A 343 -15.63 -6.36 3.21
CA ALA A 343 -16.85 -5.64 3.52
C ALA A 343 -17.95 -6.60 4.02
N SER A 344 -18.06 -7.80 3.44
CA SER A 344 -18.99 -8.82 3.94
C SER A 344 -18.69 -9.29 5.37
N SER A 345 -17.42 -9.42 5.73
CA SER A 345 -17.01 -9.82 7.09
C SER A 345 -17.36 -8.74 8.10
N LEU A 346 -17.03 -7.47 7.80
CA LEU A 346 -17.41 -6.33 8.65
C LEU A 346 -18.92 -6.17 8.76
N TYR A 347 -19.66 -6.36 7.67
CA TYR A 347 -21.12 -6.26 7.67
C TYR A 347 -21.75 -7.23 8.67
N ASN A 348 -21.23 -8.45 8.75
CA ASN A 348 -21.70 -9.46 9.69
C ASN A 348 -21.20 -9.24 11.13
N ALA A 349 -20.06 -8.56 11.28
CA ALA A 349 -19.47 -8.26 12.59
C ALA A 349 -20.10 -7.03 13.26
N ILE A 350 -20.64 -6.08 12.48
CA ILE A 350 -21.28 -4.86 13.00
C ILE A 350 -22.79 -5.12 13.18
N GLU A 351 -23.24 -5.04 14.43
CA GLU A 351 -24.64 -5.23 14.78
C GLU A 351 -25.54 -4.19 14.10
N ASN A 352 -26.66 -4.66 13.53
CA ASN A 352 -27.63 -3.84 12.80
C ASN A 352 -27.06 -3.05 11.61
N CYS A 353 -25.94 -3.53 11.03
CA CYS A 353 -25.37 -2.97 9.81
C CYS A 353 -26.30 -3.17 8.60
N SER A 354 -26.49 -2.11 7.83
CA SER A 354 -27.35 -2.09 6.64
C SER A 354 -26.57 -1.91 5.34
N ILE A 355 -25.50 -1.10 5.36
CA ILE A 355 -24.66 -0.80 4.20
C ILE A 355 -23.23 -0.52 4.68
N ILE A 356 -22.25 -0.98 3.91
CA ILE A 356 -20.85 -0.54 4.03
C ILE A 356 -20.44 0.16 2.74
N LEU A 357 -19.78 1.31 2.88
CA LEU A 357 -19.13 2.03 1.79
C LEU A 357 -17.64 2.16 2.09
N SER A 358 -16.79 1.93 1.09
CA SER A 358 -15.37 2.28 1.17
C SER A 358 -15.00 3.19 0.03
N TRP A 359 -14.12 4.16 0.29
CA TRP A 359 -13.68 5.11 -0.73
C TRP A 359 -12.46 4.56 -1.45
N ASN A 360 -12.60 4.32 -2.76
CA ASN A 360 -11.48 3.94 -3.60
C ASN A 360 -10.77 5.21 -4.09
N ALA A 361 -9.67 5.58 -3.43
CA ALA A 361 -8.92 6.78 -3.75
C ALA A 361 -8.31 6.78 -5.17
N SER A 362 -7.97 5.61 -5.73
CA SER A 362 -7.45 5.53 -7.10
C SER A 362 -8.52 5.81 -8.16
N LEU A 363 -9.77 5.42 -7.87
CA LEU A 363 -10.92 5.61 -8.76
C LEU A 363 -11.71 6.88 -8.45
N GLN A 364 -11.41 7.56 -7.33
CA GLN A 364 -12.15 8.69 -6.79
C GLN A 364 -13.66 8.41 -6.70
N ASN A 365 -14.03 7.22 -6.21
CA ASN A 365 -15.41 6.78 -6.11
C ASN A 365 -15.63 5.81 -4.94
N PHE A 366 -16.89 5.64 -4.52
CA PHE A 366 -17.26 4.68 -3.49
C PHE A 366 -17.49 3.28 -4.06
N GLU A 367 -16.95 2.30 -3.36
CA GLU A 367 -17.35 0.89 -3.44
C GLU A 367 -18.44 0.65 -2.41
N LEU A 368 -19.48 -0.11 -2.78
CA LEU A 368 -20.66 -0.35 -1.97
C LEU A 368 -20.85 -1.84 -1.75
N TYR A 369 -21.10 -2.20 -0.49
CA TYR A 369 -21.47 -3.55 -0.11
C TYR A 369 -22.82 -3.56 0.60
N VAL A 370 -23.72 -4.37 0.03
CA VAL A 370 -24.93 -4.92 0.65
C VAL A 370 -25.03 -6.41 0.28
N PRO A 371 -25.74 -7.25 1.06
CA PRO A 371 -25.87 -8.67 0.73
C PRO A 371 -26.31 -8.91 -0.72
N GLY A 372 -25.52 -9.68 -1.47
CA GLY A 372 -25.76 -10.00 -2.89
C GLY A 372 -25.03 -9.09 -3.90
N THR A 373 -24.25 -8.12 -3.44
CA THR A 373 -23.34 -7.33 -4.31
C THR A 373 -21.91 -7.88 -4.28
N PRO A 374 -21.05 -7.54 -5.26
CA PRO A 374 -19.63 -7.90 -5.21
C PRO A 374 -18.97 -7.40 -3.93
N ASP A 375 -18.16 -8.26 -3.32
CA ASP A 375 -17.42 -7.93 -2.11
C ASP A 375 -16.13 -7.18 -2.45
N PHE A 376 -15.60 -6.44 -1.48
CA PHE A 376 -14.33 -5.73 -1.61
C PHE A 376 -13.51 -5.83 -0.32
N VAL A 377 -12.21 -5.58 -0.46
CA VAL A 377 -11.21 -5.71 0.61
C VAL A 377 -11.03 -4.38 1.32
N ILE A 378 -10.89 -4.43 2.64
CA ILE A 378 -10.55 -3.29 3.50
C ILE A 378 -9.21 -3.59 4.17
N LYS A 379 -8.26 -2.67 4.00
CA LYS A 379 -6.85 -2.81 4.39
C LYS A 379 -6.50 -1.94 5.58
N GLN A 380 -5.35 -2.23 6.19
CA GLN A 380 -4.84 -1.41 7.30
C GLN A 380 -4.68 0.04 6.86
N GLY A 381 -5.28 0.96 7.62
CA GLY A 381 -5.29 2.39 7.32
C GLY A 381 -6.45 2.88 6.49
N ASP A 382 -7.31 1.99 5.99
CA ASP A 382 -8.52 2.38 5.27
C ASP A 382 -9.58 2.90 6.25
N GLY A 383 -10.19 4.04 5.91
CA GLY A 383 -11.46 4.42 6.50
C GLY A 383 -12.63 3.91 5.66
N PHE A 384 -13.78 3.69 6.30
CA PHE A 384 -15.01 3.25 5.64
C PHE A 384 -16.23 3.85 6.33
N LEU A 385 -17.36 3.92 5.63
CA LEU A 385 -18.64 4.31 6.20
C LEU A 385 -19.51 3.09 6.43
N VAL A 386 -20.26 3.11 7.53
CA VAL A 386 -21.26 2.11 7.85
C VAL A 386 -22.58 2.79 8.21
N ALA A 387 -23.68 2.25 7.70
CA ALA A 387 -25.02 2.65 8.11
C ALA A 387 -25.61 1.62 9.07
N VAL A 388 -26.00 2.04 10.28
CA VAL A 388 -26.64 1.16 11.28
C VAL A 388 -28.08 1.56 11.58
N GLY A 389 -28.94 0.57 11.80
CA GLY A 389 -30.36 0.78 12.10
C GLY A 389 -30.66 1.11 13.56
N GLU A 390 -29.77 0.74 14.47
CA GLU A 390 -29.91 0.97 15.92
C GLU A 390 -28.57 1.44 16.49
N GLN A 391 -28.63 2.20 17.59
CA GLN A 391 -27.42 2.63 18.28
C GLN A 391 -26.76 1.42 18.94
N SER A 392 -25.46 1.22 18.68
CA SER A 392 -24.68 0.09 19.20
C SER A 392 -23.26 0.52 19.55
N ILE A 393 -22.47 -0.38 20.13
CA ILE A 393 -21.04 -0.18 20.33
C ILE A 393 -20.33 -1.23 19.49
N TRP A 394 -19.47 -0.77 18.57
CA TRP A 394 -18.58 -1.65 17.87
C TRP A 394 -17.26 -1.75 18.63
N HIS A 395 -16.91 -2.98 19.00
CA HIS A 395 -15.71 -3.29 19.78
C HIS A 395 -14.47 -3.51 18.92
N GLY A 396 -14.53 -3.19 17.62
CA GLY A 396 -13.54 -3.66 16.66
C GLY A 396 -13.59 -5.18 16.49
N GLU A 397 -12.74 -5.74 15.62
CA GLU A 397 -12.44 -7.18 15.67
C GLU A 397 -11.31 -7.50 16.69
N GLY A 398 -11.06 -6.61 17.65
CA GLY A 398 -9.87 -6.53 18.48
C GLY A 398 -9.56 -5.06 18.66
#